data_AF-A0A5C4JVD8-F1
#
_entry.id   AF-A0A5C4JVD8-F1
#
_cell.length_a   1.000
_cell.length_b   1.000
_cell.length_c   1.000
_cell.angle_alpha   90.00
_cell.angle_beta   90.00
_cell.angle_gamma   90.00
#
_symmetry.space_group_name_H-M   'P 1'
#
loop_
_entity.id
_entity.type
_entity.pdbx_description
1 polymer ?
#
loop_
_entity_poly.entity_id
_entity_poly.type
_entity_poly.pdbx_seq_one_letter_code
_entity_poly.pdbx_strand_id
1 'polypeptide(L)'
;MARRRTSIGHSAAVLLFLLFMSTTLAVPPPAQAGMSLPAFASARLSERELHVLRVDSRYDRQPGLKAIRDKLVNDQPVTTAELRVLANAGDGLAAYALAERYIDSDRPELRADAAFYYAVAVARGRSYAINPLVEILNDGQTVIPQARLDNIERALLLQASQGDRDAVDVLSKFYLQGRPFGYRPDMAEALMKAGASASRDSQLALRTALWLASKEPNDPAEIMEIRRFLAIALESPDLSVRTAAENLMRSYPDPGTAIVEDDDE
;
A
#
# COMPACT_ATOMS: atom_id res chain seq x y z
N MET A 1 32.60 -44.54 3.65
CA MET A 1 32.01 -45.65 2.88
C MET A 1 31.11 -45.07 1.81
N ALA A 2 31.46 -45.32 0.55
CA ALA A 2 30.78 -44.86 -0.64
C ALA A 2 29.63 -45.80 -1.01
N ARG A 3 28.55 -45.26 -1.60
CA ARG A 3 27.78 -45.93 -2.66
C ARG A 3 27.01 -44.90 -3.49
N ARG A 4 27.57 -44.61 -4.67
CA ARG A 4 26.82 -44.19 -5.86
C ARG A 4 25.92 -45.35 -6.30
N ARG A 5 24.72 -45.04 -6.82
CA ARG A 5 24.15 -45.76 -7.96
C ARG A 5 23.25 -44.84 -8.78
N THR A 6 23.58 -44.84 -10.06
CA THR A 6 22.97 -44.26 -11.26
C THR A 6 21.78 -45.07 -11.78
N SER A 7 20.85 -44.43 -12.49
CA SER A 7 20.42 -44.72 -13.88
C SER A 7 18.93 -44.34 -14.08
N ILE A 8 18.60 -43.37 -14.95
CA ILE A 8 18.23 -43.50 -16.39
C ILE A 8 16.87 -44.20 -16.63
N GLY A 9 15.99 -43.50 -17.35
CA GLY A 9 14.79 -44.05 -18.01
C GLY A 9 13.88 -42.95 -18.57
N HIS A 10 14.27 -42.29 -19.66
CA HIS A 10 13.55 -42.26 -20.95
C HIS A 10 12.09 -42.69 -20.93
N SER A 11 11.18 -41.78 -21.30
CA SER A 11 10.02 -42.10 -22.13
C SER A 11 9.59 -40.87 -22.91
N ALA A 12 9.78 -40.97 -24.22
CA ALA A 12 9.21 -40.11 -25.23
C ALA A 12 7.70 -40.32 -25.31
N ALA A 13 6.95 -39.25 -25.51
CA ALA A 13 5.58 -39.32 -26.02
C ALA A 13 5.45 -38.32 -27.17
N VAL A 14 5.56 -38.88 -28.37
CA VAL A 14 5.14 -38.33 -29.65
C VAL A 14 3.62 -38.44 -29.73
N LEU A 15 2.93 -37.34 -29.99
CA LEU A 15 1.59 -37.29 -30.57
C LEU A 15 1.30 -35.82 -30.90
N LEU A 16 0.62 -35.41 -31.95
CA LEU A 16 0.24 -35.94 -33.27
C LEU A 16 -0.42 -34.71 -33.91
N PHE A 17 -0.08 -34.42 -35.16
CA PHE A 17 -0.71 -33.40 -35.99
C PHE A 17 -2.25 -33.46 -35.94
N LEU A 18 -2.90 -32.31 -35.78
CA LEU A 18 -4.21 -32.07 -36.38
C LEU A 18 -4.22 -30.69 -37.03
N LEU A 19 -4.08 -30.73 -38.36
CA LEU A 19 -4.10 -29.63 -39.29
C LEU A 19 -5.56 -29.39 -39.68
N PHE A 20 -6.19 -28.35 -39.14
CA PHE A 20 -7.48 -27.87 -39.65
C PHE A 20 -7.20 -26.75 -40.66
N MET A 21 -7.26 -27.10 -41.94
CA MET A 21 -7.48 -26.13 -43.02
C MET A 21 -8.92 -25.63 -42.91
N SER A 22 -9.08 -24.32 -42.75
CA SER A 22 -10.37 -23.65 -42.97
C SER A 22 -10.17 -22.55 -43.99
N THR A 23 -10.85 -22.74 -45.11
CA THR A 23 -10.86 -21.90 -46.30
C THR A 23 -11.76 -20.69 -46.07
N THR A 24 -11.14 -19.51 -46.11
CA THR A 24 -11.59 -18.19 -46.62
C THR A 24 -13.09 -17.87 -46.72
N LEU A 25 -13.49 -16.77 -46.06
CA LEU A 25 -14.35 -15.75 -46.67
C LEU A 25 -13.67 -14.38 -46.51
N ALA A 26 -13.28 -13.81 -47.65
CA ALA A 26 -12.72 -12.46 -47.75
C ALA A 26 -13.84 -11.43 -47.53
N VAL A 27 -13.74 -10.68 -46.43
CA VAL A 27 -14.59 -9.52 -46.17
C VAL A 27 -14.03 -8.33 -46.97
N PRO A 28 -14.85 -7.61 -47.75
CA PRO A 28 -14.39 -6.43 -48.47
C PRO A 28 -14.04 -5.30 -47.48
N PRO A 29 -12.97 -4.52 -47.73
CA PRO A 29 -12.62 -3.39 -46.88
C PRO A 29 -13.67 -2.27 -47.01
N PRO A 30 -14.08 -1.62 -45.91
CA PRO A 30 -14.91 -0.42 -45.99
C PRO A 30 -14.15 0.71 -46.68
N ALA A 31 -14.86 1.40 -47.56
CA ALA A 31 -14.39 2.53 -48.33
C ALA A 31 -13.76 3.60 -47.42
N GLN A 32 -12.57 4.05 -47.80
CA GLN A 32 -11.88 5.19 -47.21
C GLN A 32 -12.68 6.46 -47.49
N ALA A 33 -13.44 6.92 -46.51
CA ALA A 33 -13.91 8.30 -46.47
C ALA A 33 -12.76 9.18 -45.98
N GLY A 34 -12.16 9.93 -46.91
CA GLY A 34 -11.15 10.92 -46.60
C GLY A 34 -11.71 12.00 -45.68
N MET A 35 -11.28 11.99 -44.42
CA MET A 35 -11.23 13.18 -43.60
C MET A 35 -9.80 13.72 -43.68
N SER A 36 -9.63 14.75 -44.50
CA SER A 36 -8.47 15.64 -44.45
C SER A 36 -8.34 16.19 -43.04
N LEU A 37 -7.35 15.70 -42.30
CA LEU A 37 -6.86 16.39 -41.10
C LEU A 37 -6.25 17.73 -41.55
N PRO A 38 -6.57 18.86 -40.89
CA PRO A 38 -5.84 20.09 -41.15
C PRO A 38 -4.37 19.84 -40.86
N ALA A 39 -3.52 20.22 -41.81
CA ALA A 39 -2.08 20.25 -41.62
C ALA A 39 -1.77 21.14 -40.41
N PHE A 40 -1.46 20.52 -39.28
CA PHE A 40 -0.79 21.23 -38.20
C PHE A 40 0.59 21.61 -38.73
N ALA A 41 0.71 22.88 -39.10
CA ALA A 41 1.98 23.52 -39.36
C ALA A 41 2.92 23.16 -38.21
N SER A 42 4.02 22.48 -38.54
CA SER A 42 5.16 22.28 -37.65
C SER A 42 5.76 23.64 -37.31
N ALA A 43 5.11 24.35 -36.38
CA ALA A 43 5.72 25.45 -35.69
C ALA A 43 6.89 24.85 -34.92
N ARG A 44 8.11 25.23 -35.34
CA ARG A 44 9.34 25.00 -34.61
C ARG A 44 9.12 25.46 -33.16
N LEU A 45 8.88 24.50 -32.27
CA LEU A 45 8.99 24.74 -30.85
C LEU A 45 10.46 25.01 -30.59
N SER A 46 10.77 26.30 -30.46
CA SER A 46 12.00 26.79 -29.86
C SER A 46 12.29 25.93 -28.65
N GLU A 47 13.51 25.37 -28.58
CA GLU A 47 14.07 24.77 -27.38
C GLU A 47 13.88 25.76 -26.23
N ARG A 48 12.82 25.58 -25.45
CA ARG A 48 12.78 26.10 -24.10
C ARG A 48 13.77 25.22 -23.36
N GLU A 49 14.99 25.72 -23.19
CA GLU A 49 15.93 25.23 -22.18
C GLU A 49 15.14 25.04 -20.90
N LEU A 50 14.81 23.79 -20.60
CA LEU A 50 14.30 23.40 -19.31
C LEU A 50 15.44 23.70 -18.34
N HIS A 51 15.40 24.88 -17.73
CA HIS A 51 16.19 25.19 -16.55
C HIS A 51 15.77 24.18 -15.47
N VAL A 52 16.47 23.04 -15.44
CA VAL A 52 16.41 22.12 -14.31
C VAL A 52 17.03 22.88 -13.15
N LEU A 53 16.17 23.52 -12.36
CA LEU A 53 16.55 24.03 -11.06
C LEU A 53 17.12 22.84 -10.29
N ARG A 54 18.44 22.79 -10.16
CA ARG A 54 19.10 21.84 -9.25
C ARG A 54 18.59 22.18 -7.86
N VAL A 55 17.65 21.37 -7.37
CA VAL A 55 17.28 21.39 -5.96
C VAL A 55 18.49 20.84 -5.23
N ASP A 56 19.14 21.68 -4.43
CA ASP A 56 20.23 21.27 -3.55
C ASP A 56 19.80 20.04 -2.76
N SER A 57 20.44 18.90 -3.02
CA SER A 57 20.24 17.73 -2.19
C SER A 57 20.94 17.98 -0.85
N ARG A 58 20.34 17.49 0.24
CA ARG A 58 21.00 17.43 1.57
C ARG A 58 22.40 16.79 1.51
N TYR A 59 22.65 15.95 0.51
CA TYR A 59 23.94 15.29 0.28
C TYR A 59 24.96 16.19 -0.43
N ASP A 60 24.52 17.22 -1.16
CA ASP A 60 25.43 18.13 -1.86
C ASP A 60 26.23 19.00 -0.89
N ARG A 61 25.69 19.23 0.31
CA ARG A 61 26.37 19.97 1.40
C ARG A 61 27.21 19.07 2.31
N GLN A 62 27.18 17.75 2.11
CA GLN A 62 27.86 16.77 2.95
C GLN A 62 28.52 15.67 2.08
N PRO A 63 29.71 15.94 1.50
CA PRO A 63 30.34 15.04 0.53
C PRO A 63 30.60 13.63 1.09
N GLY A 64 30.85 13.50 2.41
CA GLY A 64 30.99 12.21 3.07
C GLY A 64 29.70 11.37 3.04
N LEU A 65 28.54 11.98 3.31
CA LEU A 65 27.26 11.28 3.21
C LEU A 65 26.94 10.91 1.76
N LYS A 66 27.24 11.80 0.82
CA LYS A 66 27.03 11.53 -0.61
C LYS A 66 27.83 10.30 -1.05
N ALA A 67 29.10 10.21 -0.69
CA ALA A 67 29.94 9.06 -1.05
C ALA A 67 29.39 7.74 -0.49
N ILE A 68 28.94 7.72 0.76
CA ILE A 68 28.30 6.52 1.34
C ILE A 68 26.99 6.19 0.60
N ARG A 69 26.19 7.22 0.29
CA ARG A 69 24.92 7.03 -0.41
C ARG A 69 25.13 6.47 -1.80
N ASP A 70 26.13 6.97 -2.52
CA ASP A 70 26.50 6.50 -3.85
C ASP A 70 26.95 5.03 -3.80
N LYS A 71 27.75 4.63 -2.80
CA LYS A 71 28.07 3.20 -2.59
C LYS A 71 26.80 2.37 -2.40
N LEU A 72 25.89 2.82 -1.54
CA LEU A 72 24.64 2.12 -1.23
C LEU A 72 23.71 1.98 -2.45
N VAL A 73 23.59 3.02 -3.30
CA VAL A 73 22.78 2.97 -4.53
C VAL A 73 23.38 2.03 -5.57
N ASN A 74 24.71 1.97 -5.65
CA ASN A 74 25.43 1.16 -6.63
C ASN A 74 25.74 -0.27 -6.13
N ASP A 75 25.04 -0.75 -5.10
CA ASP A 75 25.22 -2.07 -4.48
C ASP A 75 26.68 -2.37 -4.08
N GLN A 76 27.46 -1.34 -3.77
CA GLN A 76 28.82 -1.50 -3.27
C GLN A 76 28.80 -1.83 -1.77
N PRO A 77 29.84 -2.50 -1.23
CA PRO A 77 29.90 -2.81 0.19
C PRO A 77 29.82 -1.54 1.07
N VAL A 78 28.83 -1.52 1.97
CA VAL A 78 28.65 -0.47 2.98
C VAL A 78 28.65 -1.08 4.39
N THR A 79 29.47 -0.52 5.27
CA THR A 79 29.60 -0.97 6.66
C THR A 79 28.37 -0.58 7.50
N THR A 80 28.16 -1.25 8.63
CA THR A 80 27.03 -0.94 9.53
C THR A 80 27.14 0.47 10.11
N ALA A 81 28.37 0.94 10.35
CA ALA A 81 28.63 2.30 10.81
C ALA A 81 28.24 3.34 9.75
N GLU A 82 28.61 3.10 8.49
CA GLU A 82 28.23 3.97 7.36
C GLU A 82 26.70 4.01 7.15
N LEU A 83 26.01 2.86 7.20
CA LEU A 83 24.54 2.80 7.15
C LEU A 83 23.92 3.60 8.30
N ARG A 84 24.44 3.45 9.52
CA ARG A 84 23.97 4.17 10.71
C ARG A 84 24.12 5.68 10.55
N VAL A 85 25.24 6.14 10.01
CA VAL A 85 25.47 7.58 9.76
C VAL A 85 24.42 8.13 8.78
N LEU A 86 24.16 7.43 7.66
CA LEU A 86 23.12 7.84 6.71
C LEU A 86 21.70 7.79 7.30
N ALA A 87 21.38 6.71 8.00
CA ALA A 87 20.08 6.50 8.62
C ALA A 87 19.79 7.56 9.70
N ASN A 88 20.78 7.91 10.53
CA ASN A 88 20.68 8.96 11.54
C ASN A 88 20.53 10.36 10.92
N ALA A 89 21.09 10.58 9.73
CA ALA A 89 20.80 11.79 8.96
C ALA A 89 19.37 11.78 8.37
N GLY A 90 18.67 10.65 8.41
CA GLY A 90 17.31 10.45 7.95
C GLY A 90 17.21 9.92 6.52
N ASP A 91 18.23 9.22 6.00
CA ASP A 91 18.12 8.50 4.73
C ASP A 91 17.26 7.24 4.90
N GLY A 92 16.13 7.16 4.19
CA GLY A 92 15.20 6.05 4.34
C GLY A 92 15.69 4.72 3.77
N LEU A 93 16.55 4.73 2.72
CA LEU A 93 17.07 3.47 2.18
C LEU A 93 18.14 2.90 3.11
N ALA A 94 19.03 3.74 3.63
CA ALA A 94 20.02 3.31 4.59
C ALA A 94 19.39 2.84 5.91
N ALA A 95 18.31 3.50 6.35
CA ALA A 95 17.56 3.07 7.52
C ALA A 95 16.94 1.69 7.33
N TYR A 96 16.29 1.44 6.19
CA TYR A 96 15.78 0.10 5.86
C TYR A 96 16.91 -0.94 5.84
N ALA A 97 17.98 -0.69 5.08
CA ALA A 97 19.11 -1.62 4.96
C ALA A 97 19.79 -1.91 6.31
N LEU A 98 19.84 -0.92 7.21
CA LEU A 98 20.36 -1.10 8.56
C LEU A 98 19.44 -1.97 9.42
N ALA A 99 18.13 -1.76 9.34
CA ALA A 99 17.14 -2.55 10.06
C ALA A 99 17.18 -4.02 9.61
N GLU A 100 17.21 -4.29 8.30
CA GLU A 100 17.38 -5.63 7.74
C GLU A 100 18.65 -6.30 8.30
N ARG A 101 19.77 -5.58 8.31
CA ARG A 101 21.03 -6.12 8.85
C ARG A 101 20.95 -6.45 10.34
N TYR A 102 20.16 -5.72 11.12
CA TYR A 102 19.92 -6.06 12.52
C TYR A 102 19.06 -7.31 12.67
N ILE A 103 18.02 -7.47 11.83
CA ILE A 103 17.20 -8.68 11.79
C ILE A 103 18.02 -9.89 11.36
N ASP A 104 18.79 -9.78 10.28
CA ASP A 104 19.64 -10.85 9.74
C ASP A 104 20.75 -11.30 10.70
N SER A 105 21.13 -10.44 11.66
CA SER A 105 22.13 -10.79 12.67
C SER A 105 21.62 -11.75 13.75
N ASP A 106 20.30 -12.00 13.80
CA ASP A 106 19.62 -12.84 14.79
C ASP A 106 19.94 -12.47 16.24
N ARG A 107 20.11 -11.17 16.50
CA ARG A 107 20.39 -10.59 17.82
C ARG A 107 19.14 -9.94 18.39
N PRO A 108 18.45 -10.57 19.37
CA PRO A 108 17.18 -10.05 19.91
C PRO A 108 17.28 -8.63 20.46
N GLU A 109 18.43 -8.27 21.05
CA GLU A 109 18.68 -6.94 21.60
C GLU A 109 18.69 -5.81 20.56
N LEU A 110 18.85 -6.14 19.26
CA LEU A 110 18.83 -5.17 18.17
C LEU A 110 17.43 -4.96 17.57
N ARG A 111 16.42 -5.75 17.94
CA ARG A 111 15.07 -5.64 17.36
C ARG A 111 14.41 -4.29 17.63
N ALA A 112 14.60 -3.73 18.83
CA ALA A 112 14.07 -2.40 19.15
C ALA A 112 14.77 -1.29 18.34
N ASP A 113 16.04 -1.47 17.97
CA ASP A 113 16.75 -0.57 17.04
C ASP A 113 16.26 -0.77 15.61
N ALA A 114 16.03 -2.00 15.18
CA ALA A 114 15.47 -2.31 13.87
C ALA A 114 14.09 -1.66 13.68
N ALA A 115 13.18 -1.78 14.65
CA ALA A 115 11.88 -1.12 14.63
C ALA A 115 11.99 0.41 14.48
N PHE A 116 12.94 1.04 15.19
CA PHE A 116 13.20 2.46 15.04
C PHE A 116 13.64 2.82 13.62
N TYR A 117 14.57 2.06 13.04
CA TYR A 117 15.07 2.33 11.70
C TYR A 117 14.07 2.00 10.59
N TYR A 118 13.23 0.97 10.74
CA TYR A 118 12.09 0.78 9.85
C TYR A 118 11.14 1.97 9.92
N ALA A 119 10.83 2.51 11.10
CA ALA A 119 10.01 3.72 11.20
C ALA A 119 10.64 4.95 10.52
N VAL A 120 11.96 5.10 10.58
CA VAL A 120 12.66 6.14 9.79
C VAL A 120 12.47 5.90 8.29
N ALA A 121 12.54 4.66 7.81
CA ALA A 121 12.28 4.32 6.41
C ALA A 121 10.81 4.63 6.02
N VAL A 122 9.85 4.22 6.85
CA VAL A 122 8.41 4.51 6.69
C VAL A 122 8.17 6.01 6.59
N ALA A 123 8.74 6.81 7.50
CA ALA A 123 8.61 8.27 7.48
C ALA A 123 9.19 8.94 6.21
N ARG A 124 9.99 8.21 5.42
CA ARG A 124 10.56 8.65 4.14
C ARG A 124 9.86 8.01 2.93
N GLY A 125 8.64 7.49 3.12
CA GLY A 125 7.81 6.95 2.04
C GLY A 125 8.20 5.53 1.60
N ARG A 126 8.90 4.77 2.45
CA ARG A 126 9.21 3.36 2.18
C ARG A 126 8.15 2.47 2.82
N SER A 127 6.99 2.38 2.17
CA SER A 127 5.84 1.59 2.66
C SER A 127 6.16 0.11 2.85
N TYR A 128 7.07 -0.46 2.05
CA TYR A 128 7.54 -1.84 2.23
C TYR A 128 8.21 -2.11 3.60
N ALA A 129 8.64 -1.07 4.32
CA ALA A 129 9.17 -1.21 5.68
C ALA A 129 8.08 -1.37 6.76
N ILE A 130 6.80 -1.19 6.41
CA ILE A 130 5.68 -1.30 7.35
C ILE A 130 5.52 -2.75 7.83
N ASN A 131 5.54 -3.73 6.93
CA ASN A 131 5.34 -5.14 7.31
C ASN A 131 6.38 -5.66 8.30
N PRO A 132 7.70 -5.57 8.05
CA PRO A 132 8.69 -6.03 9.02
C PRO A 132 8.67 -5.21 10.33
N LEU A 133 8.31 -3.93 10.27
CA LEU A 133 8.04 -3.14 11.48
C LEU A 133 6.89 -3.73 12.30
N VAL A 134 5.77 -4.05 11.66
CA VAL A 134 4.58 -4.64 12.29
C VAL A 134 4.88 -6.00 12.91
N GLU A 135 5.72 -6.81 12.26
CA GLU A 135 6.18 -8.09 12.82
C GLU A 135 6.91 -7.89 14.15
N ILE A 136 7.80 -6.89 14.26
CA ILE A 136 8.46 -6.58 15.53
C ILE A 136 7.46 -6.07 16.57
N LEU A 137 6.52 -5.21 16.17
CA LEU A 137 5.53 -4.66 17.11
C LEU A 137 4.56 -5.73 17.66
N ASN A 138 4.33 -6.80 16.90
CA ASN A 138 3.42 -7.89 17.28
C ASN A 138 4.10 -9.06 17.98
N ASP A 139 5.44 -9.12 18.04
CA ASP A 139 6.14 -10.26 18.61
C ASP A 139 5.90 -10.43 20.12
N GLY A 140 5.51 -9.36 20.81
CA GLY A 140 5.25 -9.32 22.25
C GLY A 140 6.48 -9.57 23.13
N GLN A 141 7.67 -9.73 22.55
CA GLN A 141 8.93 -9.99 23.24
C GLN A 141 9.85 -8.76 23.20
N THR A 142 9.79 -7.98 22.11
CA THR A 142 10.63 -6.81 21.92
C THR A 142 10.12 -5.66 22.78
N VAL A 143 10.89 -5.31 23.82
CA VAL A 143 10.60 -4.15 24.66
C VAL A 143 11.06 -2.88 23.95
N ILE A 144 10.12 -2.08 23.46
CA ILE A 144 10.39 -0.80 22.81
C ILE A 144 10.10 0.34 23.81
N PRO A 145 11.08 1.21 24.11
CA PRO A 145 10.85 2.38 24.96
C PRO A 145 9.73 3.29 24.40
N GLN A 146 8.91 3.88 25.27
CA GLN A 146 7.77 4.70 24.87
C GLN A 146 8.14 5.81 23.87
N ALA A 147 9.25 6.52 24.09
CA ALA A 147 9.71 7.57 23.18
C ALA A 147 9.98 7.05 21.74
N ARG A 148 10.35 5.77 21.59
CA ARG A 148 10.49 5.14 20.27
C ARG A 148 9.14 4.71 19.71
N LEU A 149 8.22 4.19 20.53
CA LEU A 149 6.85 3.93 20.10
C LEU A 149 6.18 5.19 19.57
N ASP A 150 6.35 6.34 20.23
CA ASP A 150 5.78 7.61 19.77
C ASP A 150 6.36 8.03 18.40
N ASN A 151 7.65 7.76 18.15
CA ASN A 151 8.27 8.01 16.85
C ASN A 151 7.71 7.08 15.76
N ILE A 152 7.53 5.81 16.09
CA ILE A 152 6.96 4.80 15.19
C ILE A 152 5.52 5.18 14.83
N GLU A 153 4.71 5.53 15.82
CA GLU A 153 3.34 5.98 15.62
C GLU A 153 3.28 7.21 14.72
N ARG A 154 4.12 8.22 14.97
CA ARG A 154 4.20 9.43 14.12
C ARG A 154 4.58 9.10 12.67
N ALA A 155 5.50 8.17 12.46
CA ALA A 155 5.91 7.76 11.12
C ALA A 155 4.75 7.10 10.36
N LEU A 156 4.01 6.21 11.02
CA LEU A 156 2.82 5.59 10.45
C LEU A 156 1.70 6.60 10.21
N LEU A 157 1.46 7.54 11.14
CA LEU A 157 0.45 8.59 10.99
C LEU A 157 0.76 9.49 9.81
N LEU A 158 2.04 9.85 9.61
CA LEU A 158 2.47 10.61 8.45
C LEU A 158 2.13 9.87 7.15
N GLN A 159 2.44 8.58 7.04
CA GLN A 159 2.11 7.80 5.85
C GLN A 159 0.60 7.64 5.65
N ALA A 160 -0.15 7.37 6.72
CA ALA A 160 -1.61 7.29 6.66
C ALA A 160 -2.24 8.61 6.19
N SER A 161 -1.72 9.75 6.64
CA SER A 161 -2.16 11.09 6.19
C SER A 161 -1.85 11.37 4.72
N GLN A 162 -0.86 10.67 4.15
CA GLN A 162 -0.50 10.73 2.72
C GLN A 162 -1.30 9.73 1.87
N GLY A 163 -2.24 9.00 2.48
CA GLY A 163 -3.07 8.01 1.80
C GLY A 163 -2.43 6.63 1.66
N ASP A 164 -1.34 6.35 2.38
CA ASP A 164 -0.76 5.01 2.41
C ASP A 164 -1.73 4.02 3.09
N ARG A 165 -2.24 3.07 2.30
CA ARG A 165 -3.26 2.13 2.73
C ARG A 165 -2.76 1.21 3.84
N ASP A 166 -1.54 0.72 3.73
CA ASP A 166 -1.00 -0.25 4.68
C ASP A 166 -0.78 0.44 6.04
N ALA A 167 -0.38 1.71 6.05
CA ALA A 167 -0.30 2.52 7.26
C ALA A 167 -1.68 2.76 7.90
N VAL A 168 -2.71 3.09 7.11
CA VAL A 168 -4.10 3.23 7.62
C VAL A 168 -4.57 1.92 8.23
N ASP A 169 -4.36 0.80 7.54
CA ASP A 169 -4.76 -0.54 7.97
C ASP A 169 -4.13 -0.91 9.32
N VAL A 170 -2.81 -0.79 9.40
CA VAL A 170 -2.01 -1.16 10.56
C VAL A 170 -2.35 -0.28 11.77
N LEU A 171 -2.40 1.04 11.60
CA LEU A 171 -2.69 1.94 12.73
C LEU A 171 -4.10 1.73 13.27
N SER A 172 -5.09 1.58 12.39
CA SER A 172 -6.47 1.35 12.81
C SER A 172 -6.57 0.06 13.62
N LYS A 173 -5.91 -1.02 13.18
CA LYS A 173 -5.83 -2.28 13.93
C LYS A 173 -5.18 -2.09 15.30
N PHE A 174 -4.02 -1.43 15.38
CA PHE A 174 -3.33 -1.22 16.65
C PHE A 174 -4.14 -0.38 17.63
N TYR A 175 -4.84 0.66 17.17
CA TYR A 175 -5.72 1.45 18.01
C TYR A 175 -6.95 0.67 18.50
N LEU A 176 -7.50 -0.23 17.69
CA LEU A 176 -8.60 -1.10 18.11
C LEU A 176 -8.14 -2.20 19.08
N GLN A 177 -6.92 -2.71 18.92
CA GLN A 177 -6.34 -3.72 19.81
C GLN A 177 -5.79 -3.11 21.11
N GLY A 178 -5.50 -1.81 21.10
CA GLY A 178 -4.92 -1.08 22.21
C GLY A 178 -3.43 -1.30 22.44
N ARG A 179 -2.74 -2.00 21.53
CA ARG A 179 -1.30 -2.24 21.58
C ARG A 179 -0.70 -2.06 20.18
N PRO A 180 0.53 -1.54 20.06
CA PRO A 180 1.37 -1.03 21.15
C PRO A 180 1.01 0.41 21.57
N PHE A 181 0.10 1.07 20.86
CA PHE A 181 -0.13 2.52 20.98
C PHE A 181 -1.29 2.93 21.91
N GLY A 182 -1.89 2.00 22.66
CA GLY A 182 -3.06 2.28 23.49
C GLY A 182 -4.38 2.24 22.71
N TYR A 183 -5.48 1.98 23.44
CA TYR A 183 -6.81 1.79 22.86
C TYR A 183 -7.43 3.15 22.49
N ARG A 184 -7.66 3.36 21.18
CA ARG A 184 -8.15 4.63 20.60
C ARG A 184 -9.12 4.39 19.44
N PRO A 185 -10.30 3.80 19.70
CA PRO A 185 -11.25 3.42 18.65
C PRO A 185 -11.72 4.60 17.80
N ASP A 186 -11.84 5.80 18.39
CA ASP A 186 -12.24 7.01 17.67
C ASP A 186 -11.19 7.45 16.63
N MET A 187 -9.90 7.32 16.98
CA MET A 187 -8.80 7.59 16.05
C MET A 187 -8.73 6.54 14.95
N ALA A 188 -9.00 5.27 15.27
CA ALA A 188 -9.06 4.20 14.28
C ALA A 188 -10.18 4.49 13.27
N GLU A 189 -11.36 4.86 13.75
CA GLU A 189 -12.48 5.23 12.89
C GLU A 189 -12.16 6.42 12.00
N ALA A 190 -11.62 7.51 12.57
CA ALA A 190 -11.25 8.69 11.81
C ALA A 190 -10.24 8.35 10.68
N LEU A 191 -9.23 7.51 10.98
CA LEU A 191 -8.27 7.03 9.99
C LEU A 191 -8.92 6.18 8.90
N MET A 192 -9.78 5.24 9.26
CA MET A 192 -10.49 4.38 8.30
C MET A 192 -11.42 5.19 7.40
N LYS A 193 -12.15 6.16 7.95
CA LYS A 193 -13.02 7.08 7.20
C LYS A 193 -12.19 7.92 6.21
N ALA A 194 -11.15 8.58 6.69
CA ALA A 194 -10.28 9.41 5.86
C ALA A 194 -9.59 8.60 4.75
N GLY A 195 -9.04 7.43 5.08
CA GLY A 195 -8.38 6.54 4.14
C GLY A 195 -9.31 6.01 3.05
N ALA A 196 -10.50 5.53 3.43
CA ALA A 196 -11.49 5.01 2.47
C ALA A 196 -11.94 6.09 1.49
N SER A 197 -12.18 7.31 1.97
CA SER A 197 -12.61 8.43 1.12
C SER A 197 -11.49 8.94 0.21
N ALA A 198 -10.26 9.08 0.72
CA ALA A 198 -9.14 9.63 -0.05
C ALA A 198 -8.66 8.68 -1.17
N SER A 199 -8.58 7.38 -0.88
CA SER A 199 -8.07 6.37 -1.81
C SER A 199 -9.14 5.75 -2.72
N ARG A 200 -10.43 5.95 -2.38
CA ARG A 200 -11.56 5.16 -2.91
C ARG A 200 -11.31 3.64 -2.84
N ASP A 201 -10.56 3.18 -1.85
CA ASP A 201 -10.30 1.75 -1.64
C ASP A 201 -11.57 1.06 -1.14
N SER A 202 -12.14 0.21 -2.00
CA SER A 202 -13.39 -0.50 -1.72
C SER A 202 -13.31 -1.49 -0.56
N GLN A 203 -12.16 -2.11 -0.32
CA GLN A 203 -11.98 -3.07 0.78
C GLN A 203 -11.92 -2.34 2.11
N LEU A 204 -11.17 -1.24 2.16
CA LEU A 204 -11.15 -0.36 3.32
C LEU A 204 -12.54 0.24 3.58
N ALA A 205 -13.24 0.69 2.54
CA ALA A 205 -14.59 1.22 2.66
C ALA A 205 -15.59 0.19 3.21
N LEU A 206 -15.57 -1.05 2.73
CA LEU A 206 -16.41 -2.12 3.27
C LEU A 206 -16.13 -2.36 4.76
N ARG A 207 -14.85 -2.40 5.15
CA ARG A 207 -14.49 -2.57 6.56
C ARG A 207 -14.95 -1.38 7.41
N THR A 208 -14.80 -0.15 6.91
CA THR A 208 -15.30 1.06 7.60
C THR A 208 -16.81 0.97 7.80
N ALA A 209 -17.56 0.55 6.77
CA ALA A 209 -19.00 0.34 6.88
C ALA A 209 -19.37 -0.73 7.91
N LEU A 210 -18.67 -1.87 7.91
CA LEU A 210 -18.88 -2.93 8.91
C LEU A 210 -18.56 -2.46 10.33
N TRP A 211 -17.49 -1.69 10.52
CA TRP A 211 -17.13 -1.11 11.81
C TRP A 211 -18.23 -0.18 12.33
N LEU A 212 -18.72 0.74 11.48
CA LEU A 212 -19.82 1.64 11.84
C LEU A 212 -21.11 0.87 12.12
N ALA A 213 -21.44 -0.12 11.30
CA ALA A 213 -22.59 -1.00 11.48
C ALA A 213 -22.54 -1.76 12.81
N SER A 214 -21.35 -2.18 13.26
CA SER A 214 -21.20 -2.92 14.52
C SER A 214 -21.50 -2.11 15.77
N LYS A 215 -21.62 -0.77 15.64
CA LYS A 215 -22.03 0.13 16.72
C LYS A 215 -23.54 0.23 16.90
N GLU A 216 -24.31 -0.51 16.10
CA GLU A 216 -25.78 -0.49 16.10
C GLU A 216 -26.35 0.94 15.97
N PRO A 217 -26.02 1.65 14.87
CA PRO A 217 -26.43 3.03 14.70
C PRO A 217 -27.94 3.14 14.54
N ASN A 218 -28.52 4.13 15.22
CA ASN A 218 -29.98 4.37 15.23
C ASN A 218 -30.37 5.73 14.65
N ASP A 219 -29.40 6.62 14.38
CA ASP A 219 -29.66 7.92 13.79
C ASP A 219 -29.54 7.88 12.24
N PRO A 220 -30.45 8.55 11.51
CA PRO A 220 -30.38 8.64 10.05
C PRO A 220 -29.02 9.10 9.49
N ALA A 221 -28.29 10.00 10.14
CA ALA A 221 -27.00 10.47 9.63
C ALA A 221 -25.92 9.37 9.67
N GLU A 222 -25.93 8.54 10.72
CA GLU A 222 -25.03 7.39 10.85
C GLU A 222 -25.33 6.32 9.80
N ILE A 223 -26.63 6.04 9.55
CA ILE A 223 -27.08 5.14 8.49
C ILE A 223 -26.63 5.65 7.12
N MET A 224 -26.80 6.95 6.84
CA MET A 224 -26.32 7.57 5.61
C MET A 224 -24.80 7.46 5.45
N GLU A 225 -24.05 7.60 6.54
CA GLU A 225 -22.59 7.45 6.51
C GLU A 225 -22.16 6.02 6.16
N ILE A 226 -22.82 4.99 6.74
CA ILE A 226 -22.60 3.59 6.35
C ILE A 226 -22.87 3.40 4.87
N ARG A 227 -24.02 3.88 4.39
CA ARG A 227 -24.41 3.78 2.97
C ARG A 227 -23.37 4.43 2.05
N ARG A 228 -22.80 5.58 2.45
CA ARG A 228 -21.73 6.24 1.68
C ARG A 228 -20.51 5.35 1.50
N PHE A 229 -20.05 4.68 2.55
CA PHE A 229 -18.91 3.76 2.44
C PHE A 229 -19.27 2.48 1.67
N LEU A 230 -20.48 1.96 1.84
CA LEU A 230 -20.98 0.84 1.05
C LEU A 230 -21.05 1.17 -0.44
N ALA A 231 -21.41 2.40 -0.82
CA ALA A 231 -21.39 2.83 -2.22
C ALA A 231 -19.97 2.74 -2.83
N ILE A 232 -18.93 3.13 -2.08
CA ILE A 232 -17.52 2.97 -2.51
C ILE A 232 -17.16 1.48 -2.62
N ALA A 233 -17.64 0.65 -1.69
CA ALA A 233 -17.41 -0.78 -1.72
C ALA A 233 -18.08 -1.49 -2.91
N LEU A 234 -19.25 -1.01 -3.35
CA LEU A 234 -19.98 -1.52 -4.52
C LEU A 234 -19.25 -1.25 -5.84
N GLU A 235 -18.40 -0.22 -5.90
CA GLU A 235 -17.53 0.06 -7.05
C GLU A 235 -16.34 -0.92 -7.15
N SER A 236 -16.17 -1.85 -6.19
CA SER A 236 -15.01 -2.76 -6.16
C SER A 236 -14.92 -3.63 -7.42
N PRO A 237 -13.72 -3.88 -7.97
CA PRO A 237 -13.53 -4.93 -8.97
C PRO A 237 -13.69 -6.34 -8.38
N ASP A 238 -13.53 -6.53 -7.07
CA ASP A 238 -13.67 -7.82 -6.39
C ASP A 238 -15.15 -8.15 -6.15
N LEU A 239 -15.61 -9.25 -6.72
CA LEU A 239 -16.98 -9.75 -6.57
C LEU A 239 -17.34 -10.01 -5.11
N SER A 240 -16.39 -10.47 -4.30
CA SER A 240 -16.60 -10.78 -2.88
C SER A 240 -16.91 -9.52 -2.09
N VAL A 241 -16.17 -8.43 -2.35
CA VAL A 241 -16.38 -7.12 -1.72
C VAL A 241 -17.74 -6.55 -2.14
N ARG A 242 -18.07 -6.57 -3.43
CA ARG A 242 -19.37 -6.10 -3.94
C ARG A 242 -20.53 -6.87 -3.30
N THR A 243 -20.47 -8.20 -3.29
CA THR A 243 -21.54 -9.05 -2.74
C THR A 243 -21.74 -8.78 -1.24
N ALA A 244 -20.66 -8.64 -0.48
CA ALA A 244 -20.74 -8.30 0.93
C ALA A 244 -21.36 -6.91 1.15
N ALA A 245 -20.98 -5.93 0.32
CA ALA A 245 -21.54 -4.57 0.38
C ALA A 245 -23.03 -4.54 0.01
N GLU A 246 -23.45 -5.28 -1.02
CA GLU A 246 -24.87 -5.40 -1.41
C GLU A 246 -25.69 -6.01 -0.28
N ASN A 247 -25.19 -7.08 0.34
CA ASN A 247 -25.86 -7.73 1.46
C ASN A 247 -26.03 -6.78 2.65
N LEU A 248 -24.98 -6.03 2.99
CA LEU A 248 -25.05 -5.07 4.09
C LEU A 248 -25.99 -3.89 3.74
N MET A 249 -25.96 -3.40 2.50
CA MET A 249 -26.80 -2.28 2.05
C MET A 249 -28.29 -2.54 2.26
N ARG A 250 -28.76 -3.79 2.13
CA ARG A 250 -30.17 -4.16 2.39
C ARG A 250 -30.57 -4.00 3.86
N SER A 251 -29.62 -4.09 4.79
CA SER A 251 -29.86 -3.93 6.23
C SER A 251 -29.91 -2.46 6.65
N TYR A 252 -29.52 -1.54 5.77
CA TYR A 252 -29.45 -0.10 6.03
C TYR A 252 -30.23 0.65 4.93
N PRO A 253 -31.58 0.58 4.91
CA PRO A 253 -32.41 1.25 3.92
C PRO A 253 -32.21 2.77 3.95
N ASP A 254 -32.61 3.45 2.88
CA ASP A 254 -32.52 4.91 2.82
C ASP A 254 -33.51 5.50 3.84
N PRO A 255 -33.06 6.27 4.84
CA PRO A 255 -33.97 6.85 5.84
C PRO A 255 -35.02 7.79 5.21
N GLY A 256 -34.78 8.32 4.00
CA GLY A 256 -35.76 9.12 3.26
C GLY A 256 -36.90 8.30 2.62
N THR A 257 -36.78 6.97 2.58
CA THR A 257 -37.79 6.07 1.96
C THR A 257 -38.73 5.41 2.97
N ALA A 258 -38.49 5.57 4.27
CA ALA A 258 -39.24 4.90 5.33
C ALA A 258 -40.58 5.60 5.73
N ILE A 259 -41.01 6.66 5.03
CA ILE A 259 -42.18 7.49 5.40
C ILE A 259 -43.38 7.26 4.45
N VAL A 260 -43.64 6.04 3.96
CA VAL A 260 -44.79 5.81 3.04
C VAL A 260 -45.66 4.62 3.43
N GLU A 261 -45.44 3.96 4.57
CA GLU A 261 -46.36 2.92 5.03
C GLU A 261 -46.91 3.32 6.41
N ASP A 262 -48.24 3.32 6.50
CA ASP A 262 -49.10 3.53 7.68
C ASP A 262 -49.62 4.96 7.91
N ASP A 263 -50.58 5.39 7.08
CA ASP A 263 -51.60 6.40 7.46
C ASP A 263 -52.94 6.16 6.72
N ASP A 264 -53.28 4.89 6.42
CA ASP A 264 -54.58 4.48 5.88
C ASP A 264 -55.20 3.35 6.75
N GLU A 265 -55.72 3.69 7.93
CA GLU A 265 -56.79 2.93 8.61
C GLU A 265 -57.89 3.88 9.15
#